data_AF-A0A8C3ASX1-F1
#
_entry.id   AF-A0A8C3ASX1-F1
#
_cell.length_a   1.000
_cell.length_b   1.000
_cell.length_c   1.000
_cell.angle_alpha   90.00
_cell.angle_beta   90.00
_cell.angle_gamma   90.00
#
_symmetry.space_group_name_H-M   'P 1'
#
loop_
_entity.id
_entity.type
_entity.pdbx_description
1 polymer ?
#
loop_
_entity_poly.entity_id
_entity_poly.type
_entity_poly.pdbx_seq_one_letter_code
_entity_poly.pdbx_strand_id
1 'polypeptide(L)'
;LSIDTLPPEVKAPFPSDPVIPLRTKTTKEFQEDVERAVQSGVWREVREFYLTTFDSFIEINAAFKREANGSFNTIDDSGVNAKFVNAVYDALLSTPQDIQKSVLKGIINSLLREWKGPRTKDDLRAYFILVQNPQYSSTSTYVIYAHLLRQIAALSEADHHFLVHWLKKLSPRRFRQPVERLLQFISTRLFPAEPDELPPLTKCSWWIPSATKVLGLFNAANSVSTTPIMPFTDFYNITLEHIDFMEEYRTWQNYGNSNRFSFCQFPFILSTVVKKAIIQKDSEQQMISQARQSLVSKVSRRQRVDMNLLFLNIKVRRAQLLSDSLDELTRKRCDLKKKLRVTFVGEAGLDMGGLTKEWFLLLVRQIFHTDYGMFTYMKDSRCHWFSSWKCDNYSEFQLVGTVSFQCSI
;
A
#
# COMPACT_ATOMS: atom_id res chain seq x y z
N LEU A 1 -31.46 10.02 -28.17
CA LEU A 1 -31.11 10.22 -29.59
C LEU A 1 -29.91 9.33 -29.87
N SER A 2 -30.15 8.22 -30.59
CA SER A 2 -29.18 7.15 -30.86
C SER A 2 -27.95 7.65 -31.61
N ILE A 3 -26.78 7.11 -31.28
CA ILE A 3 -25.46 7.41 -31.89
C ILE A 3 -25.25 6.64 -33.22
N ASP A 4 -26.27 5.96 -33.74
CA ASP A 4 -26.15 5.05 -34.89
C ASP A 4 -26.55 5.66 -36.25
N THR A 5 -26.14 6.89 -36.53
CA THR A 5 -26.25 7.42 -37.91
C THR A 5 -25.12 8.40 -38.23
N LEU A 6 -23.92 7.87 -38.50
CA LEU A 6 -22.90 8.56 -39.30
C LEU A 6 -22.24 7.58 -40.28
N PRO A 7 -21.86 8.03 -41.50
CA PRO A 7 -21.44 7.15 -42.61
C PRO A 7 -20.06 6.48 -42.38
N PRO A 8 -19.74 5.37 -43.06
CA PRO A 8 -18.56 4.54 -42.76
C PRO A 8 -17.21 5.07 -43.29
N GLU A 9 -17.11 6.32 -43.72
CA GLU A 9 -15.92 6.83 -44.45
C GLU A 9 -15.04 7.83 -43.67
N VAL A 10 -15.22 7.96 -42.35
CA VAL A 10 -14.30 8.73 -41.49
C VAL A 10 -13.92 7.96 -40.22
N LYS A 11 -13.64 6.65 -40.35
CA LYS A 11 -12.83 5.95 -39.34
C LYS A 11 -11.38 6.07 -39.78
N ALA A 12 -10.64 6.98 -39.13
CA ALA A 12 -9.19 6.99 -39.24
C ALA A 12 -8.66 5.55 -39.05
N PRO A 13 -7.70 5.07 -39.87
CA PRO A 13 -7.13 3.75 -39.68
C PRO A 13 -6.64 3.65 -38.24
N PHE A 14 -7.04 2.60 -37.53
CA PHE A 14 -6.38 2.24 -36.29
C PHE A 14 -4.87 2.21 -36.58
N PRO A 15 -4.01 2.88 -35.79
CA PRO A 15 -2.59 2.73 -35.96
C PRO A 15 -2.28 1.24 -35.85
N SER A 16 -1.72 0.67 -36.92
CA SER A 16 -1.28 -0.71 -36.96
C SER A 16 -0.28 -0.95 -35.83
N ASP A 17 -0.50 -1.99 -35.03
CA ASP A 17 0.44 -2.38 -33.98
C ASP A 17 1.86 -2.48 -34.56
N PRO A 18 2.88 -1.95 -33.85
CA PRO A 18 4.26 -1.99 -34.35
C PRO A 18 4.71 -3.44 -34.55
N VAL A 19 5.30 -3.72 -35.71
CA VAL A 19 5.84 -5.05 -36.02
C VAL A 19 7.03 -5.32 -35.09
N ILE A 20 6.86 -6.27 -34.17
CA ILE A 20 7.92 -6.67 -33.23
C ILE A 20 9.00 -7.43 -34.00
N PRO A 21 10.28 -7.02 -33.91
CA PRO A 21 11.40 -7.77 -34.49
C PRO A 21 11.44 -9.21 -33.98
N LEU A 22 11.71 -10.17 -34.87
CA LEU A 22 11.87 -11.57 -34.47
C LEU A 22 13.24 -11.76 -33.79
N ARG A 23 13.24 -12.05 -32.49
CA ARG A 23 14.40 -12.52 -31.74
C ARG A 23 14.20 -14.00 -31.40
N THR A 24 15.16 -14.85 -31.77
CA THR A 24 15.08 -16.31 -31.55
C THR A 24 15.97 -16.81 -30.41
N LYS A 25 16.77 -15.92 -29.80
CA LYS A 25 17.77 -16.30 -28.80
C LYS A 25 17.12 -16.94 -27.58
N THR A 26 17.52 -18.17 -27.28
CA THR A 26 16.97 -18.93 -26.17
C THR A 26 17.71 -18.64 -24.86
N THR A 27 17.09 -18.99 -23.72
CA THR A 27 17.73 -18.89 -22.40
C THR A 27 19.05 -19.65 -22.33
N LYS A 28 19.12 -20.83 -22.98
CA LYS A 28 20.31 -21.69 -22.95
C LYS A 28 21.45 -21.06 -23.75
N GLU A 29 21.16 -20.60 -24.97
CA GLU A 29 22.15 -19.92 -25.83
C GLU A 29 22.71 -18.67 -25.16
N PHE A 30 21.86 -17.86 -24.52
CA PHE A 30 22.33 -16.69 -23.77
C PHE A 30 23.26 -17.07 -22.62
N GLN A 31 22.92 -18.12 -21.86
CA GLN A 31 23.76 -18.57 -20.75
C GLN A 31 25.11 -19.10 -21.24
N GLU A 32 25.13 -19.85 -22.34
CA GLU A 32 26.35 -20.32 -22.99
C GLU A 32 27.23 -19.14 -23.46
N ASP A 33 26.64 -18.08 -24.01
CA ASP A 33 27.38 -16.86 -24.40
C ASP A 33 28.01 -16.16 -23.21
N VAL A 34 27.28 -16.08 -22.08
CA VAL A 34 27.80 -15.49 -20.84
C VAL A 34 28.94 -16.35 -20.30
N GLU A 35 28.79 -17.67 -20.25
CA GLU A 35 29.85 -18.59 -19.78
C GLU A 35 31.10 -18.50 -20.67
N ARG A 36 30.92 -18.47 -21.99
CA ARG A 36 32.03 -18.26 -22.95
C ARG A 36 32.69 -16.90 -22.75
N ALA A 37 31.93 -15.83 -22.52
CA ALA A 37 32.47 -14.50 -22.27
C ALA A 37 33.27 -14.43 -20.96
N VAL A 38 32.80 -15.10 -19.91
CA VAL A 38 33.50 -15.21 -18.62
C VAL A 38 34.83 -15.97 -18.77
N GLN A 39 34.84 -17.08 -19.52
CA GLN A 39 36.05 -17.88 -19.73
C GLN A 39 37.07 -17.21 -20.65
N SER A 40 36.61 -16.56 -21.72
CA SER A 40 37.47 -15.93 -22.73
C SER A 40 37.86 -14.48 -22.42
N GLY A 41 37.11 -13.81 -21.54
CA GLY A 41 37.22 -12.36 -21.29
C GLY A 41 36.65 -11.49 -22.42
N VAL A 42 36.11 -12.09 -23.50
CA VAL A 42 35.57 -11.37 -24.65
C VAL A 42 34.06 -11.25 -24.54
N TRP A 43 33.57 -10.04 -24.24
CA TRP A 43 32.15 -9.78 -23.96
C TRP A 43 31.34 -9.25 -25.16
N ARG A 44 31.84 -9.37 -26.39
CA ARG A 44 31.25 -8.71 -27.58
C ARG A 44 29.80 -9.11 -27.81
N GLU A 45 29.50 -10.40 -27.87
CA GLU A 45 28.15 -10.92 -28.15
C GLU A 45 27.16 -10.59 -27.03
N VAL A 46 27.59 -10.71 -25.77
CA VAL A 46 26.78 -10.36 -24.60
C VAL A 46 26.49 -8.86 -24.58
N ARG A 47 27.50 -8.02 -24.87
CA ARG A 47 27.36 -6.56 -24.96
C ARG A 47 26.38 -6.16 -26.05
N GLU A 48 26.50 -6.73 -27.24
CA GLU A 48 25.59 -6.46 -28.36
C GLU A 48 24.15 -6.87 -28.00
N PHE A 49 23.96 -8.04 -27.39
CA PHE A 49 22.65 -8.47 -26.91
C PHE A 49 22.01 -7.45 -25.94
N TYR A 50 22.76 -7.00 -24.92
CA TYR A 50 22.23 -6.03 -23.95
C TYR A 50 21.94 -4.68 -24.59
N LEU A 51 22.82 -4.19 -25.46
CA LEU A 51 22.65 -2.92 -26.18
C LEU A 51 21.38 -2.93 -27.01
N THR A 52 21.18 -3.96 -27.82
CA THR A 52 20.01 -4.03 -28.70
C THR A 52 18.74 -4.24 -27.89
N THR A 53 18.76 -5.14 -26.89
CA THR A 53 17.56 -5.48 -26.09
C THR A 53 16.99 -4.30 -25.31
N PHE A 54 17.84 -3.47 -24.69
CA PHE A 54 17.37 -2.38 -23.84
C PHE A 54 17.30 -1.02 -24.55
N ASP A 55 17.51 -0.94 -25.86
CA ASP A 55 17.43 0.33 -26.61
C ASP A 55 16.01 0.91 -26.68
N SER A 56 14.99 0.05 -26.75
CA SER A 56 13.59 0.48 -26.84
C SER A 56 12.63 -0.55 -26.25
N PHE A 57 11.39 -0.14 -25.97
CA PHE A 57 10.35 -1.04 -25.49
C PHE A 57 10.00 -2.13 -26.52
N ILE A 58 10.10 -1.81 -27.81
CA ILE A 58 9.88 -2.79 -28.90
C ILE A 58 10.93 -3.90 -28.82
N GLU A 59 12.20 -3.56 -28.61
CA GLU A 59 13.29 -4.53 -28.49
C GLU A 59 13.21 -5.37 -27.20
N ILE A 60 12.75 -4.77 -26.09
CA ILE A 60 12.49 -5.50 -24.85
C ILE A 60 11.40 -6.55 -25.09
N ASN A 61 10.31 -6.18 -25.75
CA ASN A 61 9.25 -7.12 -26.09
C ASN A 61 9.71 -8.17 -27.09
N ALA A 62 10.47 -7.79 -28.12
CA ALA A 62 11.07 -8.72 -29.06
C ALA A 62 11.91 -9.79 -28.37
N ALA A 63 12.74 -9.40 -27.40
CA ALA A 63 13.63 -10.32 -26.70
C ALA A 63 12.89 -11.22 -25.69
N PHE A 64 11.89 -10.70 -24.98
CA PHE A 64 11.34 -11.40 -23.80
C PHE A 64 9.92 -11.94 -23.98
N LYS A 65 9.20 -11.61 -25.05
CA LYS A 65 7.88 -12.18 -25.34
C LYS A 65 8.04 -13.60 -25.90
N ARG A 66 7.28 -14.58 -25.37
CA ARG A 66 7.39 -16.00 -25.79
C ARG A 66 7.04 -16.21 -27.26
N GLU A 67 6.05 -15.48 -27.76
CA GLU A 67 5.65 -15.50 -29.16
C GLU A 67 5.50 -14.05 -29.65
N ALA A 68 6.27 -13.66 -30.66
CA ALA A 68 6.29 -12.27 -31.17
C ALA A 68 4.88 -11.78 -31.54
N ASN A 69 4.11 -12.62 -32.23
CA ASN A 69 2.75 -12.32 -32.69
C ASN A 69 1.64 -12.84 -31.77
N GLY A 70 1.98 -13.43 -30.62
CA GLY A 70 0.99 -13.96 -29.68
C GLY A 70 0.19 -12.83 -29.02
N SER A 71 -1.14 -12.94 -29.03
CA SER A 71 -2.06 -11.98 -28.42
C SER A 71 -2.22 -12.23 -26.91
N PHE A 72 -1.16 -12.00 -26.14
CA PHE A 72 -1.15 -12.16 -24.67
C PHE A 72 -1.84 -10.99 -23.94
N ASN A 73 -3.01 -10.55 -24.39
CA ASN A 73 -3.65 -9.32 -23.92
C ASN A 73 -4.58 -9.54 -22.72
N THR A 74 -4.33 -10.58 -21.93
CA THR A 74 -5.15 -10.95 -20.77
C THR A 74 -4.41 -10.68 -19.46
N ILE A 75 -5.17 -10.54 -18.38
CA ILE A 75 -4.62 -10.44 -17.02
C ILE A 75 -3.95 -11.74 -16.58
N ASP A 76 -4.35 -12.87 -17.18
CA ASP A 76 -3.85 -14.19 -16.84
C ASP A 76 -2.52 -14.51 -17.50
N ASP A 77 -2.15 -13.87 -18.61
CA ASP A 77 -0.88 -14.18 -19.24
C ASP A 77 -0.25 -12.92 -19.82
N SER A 78 0.90 -12.54 -19.26
CA SER A 78 1.70 -11.45 -19.80
C SER A 78 2.41 -11.85 -21.08
N GLY A 79 2.56 -13.15 -21.38
CA GLY A 79 3.35 -13.64 -22.50
C GLY A 79 4.86 -13.48 -22.33
N VAL A 80 5.32 -12.96 -21.18
CA VAL A 80 6.74 -12.73 -20.90
C VAL A 80 7.40 -14.04 -20.49
N ASN A 81 8.53 -14.37 -21.12
CA ASN A 81 9.39 -15.48 -20.74
C ASN A 81 10.15 -15.15 -19.45
N ALA A 82 9.51 -15.37 -18.30
CA ALA A 82 10.07 -15.09 -16.99
C ALA A 82 11.41 -15.81 -16.74
N LYS A 83 11.58 -17.05 -17.25
CA LYS A 83 12.85 -17.78 -17.12
C LYS A 83 13.99 -17.07 -17.85
N PHE A 84 13.71 -16.53 -19.04
CA PHE A 84 14.72 -15.81 -19.81
C PHE A 84 15.06 -14.46 -19.19
N VAL A 85 14.05 -13.68 -18.77
CA VAL A 85 14.25 -12.41 -18.03
C VAL A 85 15.13 -12.65 -16.78
N ASN A 86 14.83 -13.71 -16.04
CA ASN A 86 15.57 -14.07 -14.84
C ASN A 86 17.05 -14.36 -15.11
N ALA A 87 17.36 -15.14 -16.15
CA ALA A 87 18.74 -15.44 -16.54
C ALA A 87 19.50 -14.19 -16.99
N VAL A 88 18.87 -13.34 -17.81
CA VAL A 88 19.46 -12.08 -18.27
C VAL A 88 19.73 -11.13 -17.11
N TYR A 89 18.85 -11.02 -16.12
CA TYR A 89 19.09 -10.17 -14.96
C TYR A 89 20.07 -10.76 -13.94
N ASP A 90 20.13 -12.09 -13.76
CA ASP A 90 21.12 -12.70 -12.88
C ASP A 90 22.55 -12.53 -13.42
N ALA A 91 22.73 -12.62 -14.74
CA ALA A 91 24.03 -12.38 -15.36
C ALA A 91 24.46 -10.91 -15.32
N LEU A 92 23.52 -9.96 -15.37
CA LEU A 92 23.80 -8.53 -15.59
C LEU A 92 24.80 -7.94 -14.60
N LEU A 93 24.67 -8.24 -13.30
CA LEU A 93 25.58 -7.69 -12.28
C LEU A 93 27.00 -8.29 -12.34
N SER A 94 27.16 -9.46 -12.97
CA SER A 94 28.48 -10.09 -13.19
C SER A 94 29.19 -9.59 -14.45
N THR A 95 28.50 -8.84 -15.31
CA THR A 95 29.10 -8.27 -16.54
C THR A 95 30.01 -7.07 -16.24
N PRO A 96 30.97 -6.77 -17.11
CA PRO A 96 31.79 -5.55 -17.04
C PRO A 96 30.97 -4.25 -16.89
N GLN A 97 31.54 -3.26 -16.18
CA GLN A 97 30.85 -2.01 -15.86
C GLN A 97 30.42 -1.21 -17.10
N ASP A 98 31.12 -1.32 -18.22
CA ASP A 98 30.76 -0.65 -19.48
C ASP A 98 29.45 -1.22 -20.07
N ILE A 99 29.22 -2.53 -19.94
CA ILE A 99 27.97 -3.19 -20.33
C ILE A 99 26.84 -2.76 -19.41
N GLN A 100 27.07 -2.77 -18.09
CA GLN A 100 26.11 -2.31 -17.11
C GLN A 100 25.67 -0.85 -17.38
N LYS A 101 26.63 0.05 -17.64
CA LYS A 101 26.34 1.45 -18.01
C LYS A 101 25.59 1.55 -19.34
N SER A 102 25.92 0.70 -20.30
CA SER A 102 25.25 0.66 -21.61
C SER A 102 23.77 0.25 -21.49
N VAL A 103 23.45 -0.72 -20.64
CA VAL A 103 22.06 -1.09 -20.32
C VAL A 103 21.29 0.08 -19.74
N LEU A 104 21.87 0.77 -18.74
CA LEU A 104 21.24 1.94 -18.13
C LEU A 104 21.02 3.07 -19.15
N LYS A 105 21.98 3.30 -20.04
CA LYS A 105 21.85 4.29 -21.13
C LYS A 105 20.71 3.91 -22.10
N GLY A 106 20.60 2.63 -22.47
CA GLY A 106 19.48 2.13 -23.28
C GLY A 106 18.13 2.37 -22.59
N ILE A 107 18.05 2.06 -21.29
CA ILE A 107 16.84 2.30 -20.50
C ILE A 107 16.49 3.79 -20.47
N ILE A 108 17.47 4.67 -20.23
CA ILE A 108 17.25 6.14 -20.30
C ILE A 108 16.67 6.52 -21.66
N ASN A 109 17.28 6.08 -22.76
CA ASN A 109 16.79 6.38 -24.10
C ASN A 109 15.35 5.88 -24.31
N SER A 110 15.05 4.67 -23.85
CA SER A 110 13.71 4.07 -23.94
C SER A 110 12.66 4.87 -23.15
N LEU A 111 13.02 5.39 -21.98
CA LEU A 111 12.13 6.20 -21.12
C LEU A 111 11.99 7.64 -21.61
N LEU A 112 13.02 8.21 -22.26
CA LEU A 112 13.05 9.58 -22.74
C LEU A 112 12.33 9.78 -24.08
N ARG A 113 12.18 8.74 -24.90
CA ARG A 113 11.40 8.82 -26.15
C ARG A 113 9.97 9.24 -25.76
N GLU A 114 9.65 10.52 -25.99
CA GLU A 114 8.35 11.10 -25.64
C GLU A 114 7.22 10.28 -26.26
N TRP A 115 6.46 9.62 -25.40
CA TRP A 115 5.35 8.80 -25.84
C TRP A 115 4.19 9.68 -26.31
N LYS A 116 4.03 9.81 -27.64
CA LYS A 116 2.99 10.63 -28.29
C LYS A 116 1.72 9.84 -28.68
N GLY A 117 1.61 8.56 -28.30
CA GLY A 117 0.50 7.68 -28.71
C GLY A 117 -0.35 7.10 -27.55
N PRO A 118 -1.36 6.27 -27.84
CA PRO A 118 -2.03 5.45 -26.83
C PRO A 118 -1.09 4.34 -26.35
N ARG A 119 -1.01 4.10 -25.03
CA ARG A 119 -0.18 3.02 -24.48
C ARG A 119 -0.72 1.65 -24.91
N THR A 120 0.19 0.78 -25.34
CA THR A 120 -0.08 -0.60 -25.74
C THR A 120 0.15 -1.56 -24.59
N LYS A 121 -0.29 -2.81 -24.73
CA LYS A 121 0.02 -3.87 -23.76
C LYS A 121 1.49 -4.29 -23.80
N ASP A 122 2.18 -4.08 -24.91
CA ASP A 122 3.62 -4.29 -25.01
C ASP A 122 4.40 -3.27 -24.15
N ASP A 123 3.92 -2.03 -24.03
CA ASP A 123 4.53 -1.06 -23.10
C ASP A 123 4.42 -1.53 -21.65
N LEU A 124 3.27 -2.11 -21.26
CA LEU A 124 3.10 -2.67 -19.92
C LEU A 124 4.06 -3.83 -19.65
N ARG A 125 4.32 -4.69 -20.65
CA ARG A 125 5.31 -5.76 -20.54
C ARG A 125 6.72 -5.19 -20.36
N ALA A 126 7.07 -4.14 -21.09
CA ALA A 126 8.34 -3.45 -20.93
C ALA A 126 8.49 -2.88 -19.51
N TYR A 127 7.47 -2.19 -18.97
CA TYR A 127 7.48 -1.71 -17.58
C TYR A 127 7.60 -2.86 -16.57
N PHE A 128 6.84 -3.94 -16.78
CA PHE A 128 6.89 -5.15 -15.94
C PHE A 128 8.27 -5.79 -15.92
N ILE A 129 8.99 -5.80 -17.04
CA ILE A 129 10.37 -6.29 -17.13
C ILE A 129 11.33 -5.30 -16.45
N LEU A 130 11.27 -4.02 -16.84
CA LEU A 130 12.21 -3.00 -16.37
C LEU A 130 12.18 -2.80 -14.86
N VAL A 131 11.00 -2.83 -14.21
CA VAL A 131 10.90 -2.65 -12.74
C VAL A 131 11.69 -3.73 -11.97
N GLN A 132 11.97 -4.87 -12.60
CA GLN A 132 12.73 -5.96 -12.00
C GLN A 132 14.26 -5.80 -12.15
N ASN A 133 14.77 -4.82 -12.92
CA ASN A 133 16.22 -4.68 -13.21
C ASN A 133 17.08 -4.48 -11.94
N PRO A 134 17.99 -5.41 -11.60
CA PRO A 134 18.75 -5.39 -10.34
C PRO A 134 19.73 -4.21 -10.19
N GLN A 135 20.03 -3.47 -11.26
CA GLN A 135 20.93 -2.31 -11.19
C GLN A 135 20.41 -1.17 -10.31
N TYR A 136 19.09 -1.14 -10.05
CA TYR A 136 18.45 -0.10 -9.22
C TYR A 136 18.77 -0.17 -7.72
N SER A 137 19.61 -1.11 -7.28
CA SER A 137 20.07 -1.17 -5.89
C SER A 137 21.09 -0.07 -5.53
N SER A 138 21.71 0.56 -6.53
CA SER A 138 22.74 1.61 -6.33
C SER A 138 22.17 3.02 -6.40
N THR A 139 22.58 3.92 -5.49
CA THR A 139 22.16 5.34 -5.45
C THR A 139 22.42 6.07 -6.76
N SER A 140 23.53 5.75 -7.44
CA SER A 140 23.89 6.30 -8.76
C SER A 140 22.85 6.05 -9.86
N THR A 141 21.95 5.07 -9.68
CA THR A 141 20.91 4.72 -10.65
C THR A 141 19.53 5.26 -10.28
N TYR A 142 19.38 5.91 -9.13
CA TYR A 142 18.09 6.32 -8.58
C TYR A 142 17.36 7.34 -9.44
N VAL A 143 18.07 8.20 -10.17
CA VAL A 143 17.43 9.12 -11.12
C VAL A 143 16.68 8.35 -12.20
N ILE A 144 17.31 7.33 -12.79
CA ILE A 144 16.72 6.47 -13.82
C ILE A 144 15.54 5.70 -13.22
N TYR A 145 15.74 5.14 -12.02
CA TYR A 145 14.69 4.39 -11.35
C TYR A 145 13.48 5.26 -11.04
N ALA A 146 13.69 6.48 -10.54
CA ALA A 146 12.61 7.43 -10.27
C ALA A 146 11.78 7.70 -11.54
N HIS A 147 12.44 7.98 -12.68
CA HIS A 147 11.72 8.23 -13.93
C HIS A 147 10.89 7.04 -14.39
N LEU A 148 11.40 5.81 -14.26
CA LEU A 148 10.63 4.58 -14.50
C LEU A 148 9.40 4.51 -13.58
N LEU A 149 9.60 4.70 -12.27
CA LEU A 149 8.52 4.65 -11.27
C LEU A 149 7.45 5.70 -11.53
N ARG A 150 7.84 6.90 -11.97
CA ARG A 150 6.90 7.97 -12.34
C ARG A 150 6.02 7.57 -13.51
N GLN A 151 6.60 6.93 -14.54
CA GLN A 151 5.83 6.47 -15.70
C GLN A 151 4.86 5.36 -15.30
N ILE A 152 5.28 4.40 -14.47
CA ILE A 152 4.42 3.32 -13.94
C ILE A 152 3.30 3.90 -13.06
N ALA A 153 3.62 4.83 -12.16
CA ALA A 153 2.65 5.48 -11.27
C ALA A 153 1.57 6.27 -12.03
N ALA A 154 1.92 6.80 -13.20
CA ALA A 154 1.04 7.54 -14.10
C ALA A 154 0.28 6.67 -15.12
N LEU A 155 0.34 5.34 -14.99
CA LEU A 155 -0.54 4.44 -15.76
C LEU A 155 -1.99 4.57 -15.31
N SER A 156 -2.91 4.15 -16.19
CA SER A 156 -4.34 4.10 -15.87
C SER A 156 -4.64 2.99 -14.85
N GLU A 157 -5.75 3.11 -14.12
CA GLU A 157 -6.18 2.06 -13.19
C GLU A 157 -6.39 0.71 -13.89
N ALA A 158 -6.87 0.73 -15.15
CA ALA A 158 -6.99 -0.46 -15.96
C ALA A 158 -5.62 -1.11 -16.21
N ASP A 159 -4.59 -0.34 -16.52
CA ASP A 159 -3.23 -0.86 -16.75
C ASP A 159 -2.56 -1.32 -15.45
N HIS A 160 -2.82 -0.64 -14.33
CA HIS A 160 -2.41 -1.12 -13.00
C HIS A 160 -3.01 -2.47 -12.68
N HIS A 161 -4.27 -2.72 -13.06
CA HIS A 161 -4.91 -4.03 -12.87
C HIS A 161 -4.16 -5.15 -13.62
N PHE A 162 -3.72 -4.92 -14.87
CA PHE A 162 -2.87 -5.89 -15.60
C PHE A 162 -1.55 -6.12 -14.87
N LEU A 163 -0.84 -5.06 -14.49
CA LEU A 163 0.45 -5.18 -13.79
C LEU A 163 0.32 -5.95 -12.48
N VAL A 164 -0.71 -5.67 -11.67
CA VAL A 164 -0.99 -6.39 -10.41
C VAL A 164 -1.14 -7.89 -10.66
N HIS A 165 -1.92 -8.29 -11.67
CA HIS A 165 -2.14 -9.70 -11.99
C HIS A 165 -0.90 -10.39 -12.56
N TRP A 166 -0.04 -9.67 -13.28
CA TRP A 166 1.22 -10.21 -13.78
C TRP A 166 2.28 -10.31 -12.68
N LEU A 167 2.40 -9.30 -11.81
CA LEU A 167 3.29 -9.30 -10.65
C LEU A 167 2.99 -10.46 -9.70
N LYS A 168 1.71 -10.82 -9.52
CA LYS A 168 1.31 -11.93 -8.65
C LYS A 168 1.87 -13.29 -9.09
N LYS A 169 2.28 -13.43 -10.36
CA LYS A 169 2.83 -14.66 -10.95
C LYS A 169 4.34 -14.79 -10.79
N LEU A 170 5.01 -13.77 -10.23
CA LEU A 170 6.44 -13.83 -9.96
C LEU A 170 6.74 -14.83 -8.84
N SER A 171 7.88 -15.51 -8.92
CA SER A 171 8.37 -16.33 -7.80
C SER A 171 8.64 -15.47 -6.56
N PRO A 172 8.52 -16.00 -5.33
CA PRO A 172 8.71 -15.22 -4.10
C PRO A 172 10.04 -14.45 -4.05
N ARG A 173 11.15 -15.05 -4.53
CA ARG A 173 12.45 -14.38 -4.61
C ARG A 173 12.42 -13.16 -5.54
N ARG A 174 11.84 -13.31 -6.74
CA ARG A 174 11.77 -12.24 -7.75
C ARG A 174 10.74 -11.17 -7.42
N PHE A 175 9.74 -11.52 -6.61
CA PHE A 175 8.77 -10.57 -6.08
C PHE A 175 9.36 -9.72 -4.94
N ARG A 176 10.12 -10.34 -4.03
CA ARG A 176 10.75 -9.67 -2.88
C ARG A 176 11.82 -8.65 -3.31
N GLN A 177 12.64 -8.98 -4.31
CA GLN A 177 13.76 -8.13 -4.75
C GLN A 177 13.34 -6.69 -5.18
N PRO A 178 12.29 -6.47 -6.01
CA PRO A 178 11.79 -5.13 -6.29
C PRO A 178 11.18 -4.43 -5.06
N VAL A 179 10.48 -5.16 -4.18
CA VAL A 179 9.88 -4.61 -2.96
C VAL A 179 10.96 -4.03 -2.04
N GLU A 180 12.02 -4.80 -1.77
CA GLU A 180 13.17 -4.35 -0.98
C GLU A 180 13.85 -3.12 -1.60
N ARG A 181 14.03 -3.10 -2.93
CA ARG A 181 14.60 -1.95 -3.63
C ARG A 181 13.73 -0.69 -3.56
N LEU A 182 12.41 -0.83 -3.66
CA LEU A 182 11.47 0.28 -3.50
C LEU A 182 11.53 0.84 -2.08
N LEU A 183 11.55 -0.03 -1.07
CA LEU A 183 11.68 0.36 0.34
C LEU A 183 13.01 1.08 0.58
N GLN A 184 14.12 0.51 0.12
CA GLN A 184 15.45 1.12 0.24
C GLN A 184 15.53 2.47 -0.50
N PHE A 185 14.94 2.56 -1.69
CA PHE A 185 14.86 3.80 -2.44
C PHE A 185 14.10 4.89 -1.67
N ILE A 186 12.96 4.56 -1.06
CA ILE A 186 12.18 5.48 -0.22
C ILE A 186 13.00 5.90 1.02
N SER A 187 13.60 4.95 1.74
CA SER A 187 14.38 5.22 2.96
C SER A 187 15.59 6.10 2.68
N THR A 188 16.38 5.77 1.66
CA THR A 188 17.56 6.54 1.26
C THR A 188 17.18 7.94 0.77
N ARG A 189 15.98 8.09 0.18
CA ARG A 189 15.50 9.39 -0.28
C ARG A 189 15.02 10.29 0.87
N LEU A 190 14.46 9.69 1.93
CA LEU A 190 14.06 10.40 3.15
C LEU A 190 15.27 10.76 4.01
N PHE A 191 16.23 9.84 4.12
CA PHE A 191 17.40 9.96 4.97
C PHE A 191 18.68 9.63 4.16
N PRO A 192 19.12 10.54 3.27
CA PRO A 192 20.35 10.34 2.50
C PRO A 192 21.56 10.34 3.43
N ALA A 193 22.52 9.43 3.18
CA ALA A 193 23.80 9.42 3.92
C ALA A 193 24.64 10.66 3.59
N GLU A 194 24.71 11.01 2.30
CA GLU A 194 25.41 12.19 1.78
C GLU A 194 24.38 13.10 1.07
N PRO A 195 24.10 14.31 1.59
CA PRO A 195 23.04 15.18 1.05
C PRO A 195 23.26 15.61 -0.41
N ASP A 196 24.53 15.69 -0.84
CA ASP A 196 24.91 16.21 -2.16
C ASP A 196 24.86 15.15 -3.28
N GLU A 197 24.74 13.86 -2.95
CA GLU A 197 24.66 12.80 -3.97
C GLU A 197 23.31 12.75 -4.69
N LEU A 198 22.24 13.22 -4.03
CA LEU A 198 20.89 13.17 -4.57
C LEU A 198 20.36 14.58 -4.89
N PRO A 199 19.53 14.72 -5.95
CA PRO A 199 18.93 16.01 -6.26
C PRO A 199 18.13 16.58 -5.07
N PRO A 200 18.04 17.91 -4.89
CA PRO A 200 17.26 18.50 -3.81
C PRO A 200 15.79 18.04 -3.81
N LEU A 201 15.21 17.83 -2.62
CA LEU A 201 13.81 17.38 -2.45
C LEU A 201 12.80 18.28 -3.17
N THR A 202 13.06 19.58 -3.22
CA THR A 202 12.17 20.58 -3.85
C THR A 202 11.99 20.36 -5.35
N LYS A 203 13.01 19.88 -6.06
CA LYS A 203 12.95 19.62 -7.52
C LYS A 203 12.43 18.22 -7.86
N CYS A 204 12.49 17.30 -6.90
CA CYS A 204 12.23 15.88 -7.08
C CYS A 204 11.20 15.35 -6.07
N SER A 205 10.23 16.20 -5.70
CA SER A 205 9.17 15.87 -4.73
C SER A 205 8.29 14.69 -5.16
N TRP A 206 8.26 14.39 -6.47
CA TRP A 206 7.51 13.28 -7.06
C TRP A 206 8.17 11.90 -6.90
N TRP A 207 9.43 11.81 -6.45
CA TRP A 207 10.16 10.53 -6.34
C TRP A 207 9.49 9.57 -5.33
N ILE A 208 9.32 10.03 -4.08
CA ILE A 208 8.72 9.24 -3.00
C ILE A 208 7.26 8.86 -3.32
N PRO A 209 6.39 9.77 -3.77
CA PRO A 209 5.02 9.42 -4.16
C PRO A 209 4.97 8.36 -5.27
N SER A 210 5.82 8.50 -6.30
CA SER A 210 5.86 7.54 -7.41
C SER A 210 6.30 6.16 -6.93
N ALA A 211 7.37 6.08 -6.13
CA ALA A 211 7.85 4.83 -5.56
C ALA A 211 6.81 4.17 -4.65
N THR A 212 6.15 4.96 -3.79
CA THR A 212 5.12 4.46 -2.86
C THR A 212 3.90 3.93 -3.63
N LYS A 213 3.47 4.61 -4.70
CA LYS A 213 2.36 4.12 -5.56
C LYS A 213 2.73 2.81 -6.26
N VAL A 214 3.94 2.69 -6.80
CA VAL A 214 4.40 1.43 -7.43
C VAL A 214 4.54 0.31 -6.39
N LEU A 215 5.04 0.60 -5.19
CA LEU A 215 5.05 -0.37 -4.08
C LEU A 215 3.63 -0.81 -3.71
N GLY A 216 2.65 0.09 -3.80
CA GLY A 216 1.23 -0.23 -3.66
C GLY A 216 0.73 -1.26 -4.67
N LEU A 217 1.26 -1.29 -5.90
CA LEU A 217 0.94 -2.33 -6.89
C LEU A 217 1.46 -3.70 -6.46
N PHE A 218 2.66 -3.77 -5.88
CA PHE A 218 3.18 -5.00 -5.30
C PHE A 218 2.32 -5.45 -4.11
N ASN A 219 1.95 -4.54 -3.20
CA ASN A 219 1.07 -4.89 -2.08
C ASN A 219 -0.31 -5.38 -2.55
N ALA A 220 -0.86 -4.78 -3.61
CA ALA A 220 -2.10 -5.24 -4.24
C ALA A 220 -1.93 -6.64 -4.87
N ALA A 221 -0.82 -6.91 -5.56
CA ALA A 221 -0.51 -8.23 -6.11
C ALA A 221 -0.38 -9.30 -5.01
N ASN A 222 0.24 -8.95 -3.88
CA ASN A 222 0.33 -9.82 -2.71
C ASN A 222 -1.06 -10.12 -2.12
N SER A 223 -1.93 -9.12 -2.04
CA SER A 223 -3.30 -9.23 -1.52
C SER A 223 -4.24 -10.04 -2.40
N VAL A 224 -4.11 -9.93 -3.73
CA VAL A 224 -4.97 -10.65 -4.72
C VAL A 224 -4.51 -12.11 -4.90
N SER A 225 -3.34 -12.48 -4.39
CA SER A 225 -2.85 -13.85 -4.45
C SER A 225 -3.62 -14.75 -3.48
N THR A 226 -3.90 -16.00 -3.88
CA THR A 226 -4.60 -16.99 -3.03
C THR A 226 -3.83 -17.28 -1.75
N THR A 227 -2.51 -17.31 -1.85
CA THR A 227 -1.58 -17.33 -0.73
C THR A 227 -0.67 -16.11 -0.86
N PRO A 228 -0.48 -15.31 0.21
CA PRO A 228 0.45 -14.19 0.18
C PRO A 228 1.84 -14.66 -0.27
N ILE A 229 2.40 -13.98 -1.28
CA ILE A 229 3.72 -14.26 -1.86
C ILE A 229 4.82 -13.97 -0.84
N MET A 230 4.60 -12.95 -0.01
CA MET A 230 5.44 -12.58 1.12
C MET A 230 4.59 -12.06 2.30
N PRO A 231 5.10 -12.11 3.54
CA PRO A 231 4.44 -11.50 4.70
C PRO A 231 4.15 -10.00 4.48
N PHE A 232 2.96 -9.54 4.92
CA PHE A 232 2.61 -8.11 4.83
C PHE A 232 3.50 -7.21 5.71
N THR A 233 4.17 -7.79 6.71
CA THR A 233 5.15 -7.08 7.54
C THR A 233 6.40 -6.70 6.77
N ASP A 234 6.75 -7.44 5.70
CA ASP A 234 7.92 -7.17 4.86
C ASP A 234 7.70 -5.93 3.97
N PHE A 235 6.46 -5.42 3.87
CA PHE A 235 6.17 -4.15 3.21
C PHE A 235 6.36 -2.94 4.14
N TYR A 236 6.61 -3.15 5.44
CA TYR A 236 6.77 -2.05 6.38
C TYR A 236 8.11 -1.35 6.15
N ASN A 237 8.07 -0.03 6.08
CA ASN A 237 9.27 0.77 6.10
C ASN A 237 9.50 1.33 7.51
N ILE A 238 10.37 0.68 8.26
CA ILE A 238 10.70 1.06 9.63
C ILE A 238 11.32 2.46 9.72
N THR A 239 11.96 2.98 8.66
CA THR A 239 12.53 4.34 8.71
C THR A 239 11.45 5.42 8.82
N LEU A 240 10.20 5.08 8.48
CA LEU A 240 9.05 5.97 8.68
C LEU A 240 8.69 6.16 10.16
N GLU A 241 9.28 5.40 11.08
CA GLU A 241 9.14 5.67 12.53
C GLU A 241 9.89 6.94 12.96
N HIS A 242 10.86 7.39 12.16
CA HIS A 242 11.67 8.57 12.45
C HIS A 242 11.15 9.87 11.80
N ILE A 243 10.10 9.80 10.98
CA ILE A 243 9.49 11.00 10.40
C ILE A 243 8.53 11.64 11.39
N ASP A 244 8.22 12.93 11.19
CA ASP A 244 7.11 13.57 11.90
C ASP A 244 5.77 13.03 11.37
N PHE A 245 5.35 11.88 11.90
CA PHE A 245 4.07 11.27 11.54
C PHE A 245 2.87 12.13 11.97
N MET A 246 3.08 13.10 12.87
CA MET A 246 2.05 14.07 13.27
C MET A 246 1.82 15.12 12.19
N GLU A 247 2.87 15.58 11.50
CA GLU A 247 2.76 16.40 10.29
C GLU A 247 2.11 15.61 9.15
N GLU A 248 2.50 14.34 8.96
CA GLU A 248 1.88 13.45 7.97
C GLU A 248 0.37 13.29 8.20
N TYR A 249 -0.03 13.03 9.45
CA TYR A 249 -1.44 12.93 9.82
C TYR A 249 -2.22 14.22 9.53
N ARG A 250 -1.65 15.39 9.86
CA ARG A 250 -2.27 16.69 9.56
C ARG A 250 -2.41 16.93 8.05
N THR A 251 -1.41 16.52 7.28
CA THR A 251 -1.44 16.61 5.82
C THR A 251 -2.55 15.72 5.25
N TRP A 252 -2.67 14.49 5.76
CA TRP A 252 -3.72 13.55 5.38
C TRP A 252 -5.14 14.02 5.73
N GLN A 253 -5.35 14.59 6.92
CA GLN A 253 -6.65 15.14 7.31
C GLN A 253 -7.09 16.32 6.41
N ASN A 254 -6.13 17.08 5.88
CA ASN A 254 -6.37 18.18 4.96
C ASN A 254 -6.27 17.79 3.49
N TYR A 255 -6.28 16.49 3.16
CA TYR A 255 -6.05 15.99 1.81
C TYR A 255 -7.04 16.56 0.77
N GLY A 256 -8.29 16.84 1.17
CA GLY A 256 -9.26 17.49 0.29
C GLY A 256 -8.90 18.94 -0.11
N ASN A 257 -8.03 19.60 0.65
CA ASN A 257 -7.60 20.99 0.44
C ASN A 257 -6.16 21.10 -0.08
N SER A 258 -5.39 20.01 -0.10
CA SER A 258 -4.00 20.01 -0.56
C SER A 258 -3.67 18.75 -1.35
N ASN A 259 -3.10 18.92 -2.55
CA ASN A 259 -2.61 17.81 -3.38
C ASN A 259 -1.25 17.27 -2.89
N ARG A 260 -0.97 17.36 -1.58
CA ARG A 260 0.29 16.95 -0.97
C ARG A 260 0.24 15.46 -0.67
N PHE A 261 1.33 14.78 -0.97
CA PHE A 261 1.51 13.37 -0.63
C PHE A 261 1.57 13.19 0.88
N SER A 262 0.96 12.10 1.37
CA SER A 262 1.18 11.62 2.73
C SER A 262 1.26 10.09 2.76
N PHE A 263 2.15 9.55 3.59
CA PHE A 263 2.24 8.10 3.82
C PHE A 263 0.98 7.51 4.48
N CYS A 264 0.16 8.33 5.14
CA CYS A 264 -1.12 7.89 5.71
C CYS A 264 -2.11 7.40 4.64
N GLN A 265 -1.93 7.81 3.38
CA GLN A 265 -2.71 7.32 2.24
C GLN A 265 -2.32 5.90 1.82
N PHE A 266 -1.18 5.39 2.29
CA PHE A 266 -0.62 4.09 1.94
C PHE A 266 -0.37 3.26 3.21
N PRO A 267 -1.41 2.84 3.97
CA PRO A 267 -1.21 2.22 5.29
C PRO A 267 -0.36 0.94 5.27
N PHE A 268 -0.27 0.24 4.14
CA PHE A 268 0.51 -1.00 4.04
C PHE A 268 2.01 -0.78 4.32
N ILE A 269 2.55 0.42 4.09
CA ILE A 269 3.98 0.74 4.31
C ILE A 269 4.29 1.10 5.77
N LEU A 270 3.25 1.45 6.54
CA LEU A 270 3.41 1.91 7.92
C LEU A 270 3.52 0.73 8.88
N SER A 271 4.46 0.82 9.83
CA SER A 271 4.58 -0.17 10.90
C SER A 271 3.35 -0.14 11.82
N THR A 272 3.19 -1.19 12.63
CA THR A 272 2.14 -1.25 13.65
C THR A 272 2.28 -0.14 14.69
N VAL A 273 3.52 0.27 15.02
CA VAL A 273 3.79 1.36 15.95
C VAL A 273 3.25 2.68 15.41
N VAL A 274 3.57 3.01 14.15
CA VAL A 274 3.09 4.24 13.50
C VAL A 274 1.57 4.22 13.34
N LYS A 275 0.99 3.10 12.90
CA LYS A 275 -0.47 2.95 12.77
C LYS A 275 -1.18 3.19 14.09
N LYS A 276 -0.67 2.60 15.18
CA LYS A 276 -1.21 2.81 16.52
C LYS A 276 -1.14 4.28 16.90
N ALA A 277 -0.01 4.94 16.68
CA ALA A 277 0.17 6.35 17.00
C ALA A 277 -0.81 7.25 16.22
N ILE A 278 -1.00 6.98 14.92
CA ILE A 278 -1.96 7.71 14.08
C ILE A 278 -3.40 7.51 14.58
N ILE A 279 -3.81 6.27 14.84
CA ILE A 279 -5.16 5.95 15.31
C ILE A 279 -5.43 6.60 16.67
N GLN A 280 -4.48 6.51 17.60
CA GLN A 280 -4.58 7.16 18.91
C GLN A 280 -4.67 8.67 18.79
N LYS A 281 -3.94 9.28 17.84
CA LYS A 281 -4.02 10.71 17.64
C LYS A 281 -5.34 11.15 17.02
N ASP A 282 -5.82 10.43 16.02
CA ASP A 282 -7.11 10.68 15.40
C ASP A 282 -8.23 10.59 16.43
N SER A 283 -8.20 9.57 17.29
CA SER A 283 -9.18 9.43 18.37
C SER A 283 -9.16 10.62 19.34
N GLU A 284 -7.97 11.07 19.77
CA GLU A 284 -7.81 12.27 20.60
C GLU A 284 -8.37 13.54 19.93
N GLN A 285 -8.08 13.72 18.63
CA GLN A 285 -8.58 14.88 17.89
C GLN A 285 -10.10 14.85 17.72
N GLN A 286 -10.67 13.68 17.43
CA GLN A 286 -12.12 13.50 17.35
C GLN A 286 -12.79 13.75 18.72
N MET A 287 -12.17 13.31 19.81
CA MET A 287 -12.64 13.61 21.18
C MET A 287 -12.69 15.10 21.46
N ILE A 288 -11.61 15.82 21.17
CA ILE A 288 -11.54 17.27 21.37
C ILE A 288 -12.55 18.00 20.47
N SER A 289 -12.65 17.59 19.21
CA SER A 289 -13.58 18.17 18.24
C SER A 289 -15.04 18.01 18.69
N GLN A 290 -15.43 16.80 19.12
CA GLN A 290 -16.80 16.52 19.59
C GLN A 290 -17.15 17.32 20.86
N ALA A 291 -16.21 17.42 21.80
CA ALA A 291 -16.38 18.22 23.00
C ALA A 291 -16.53 19.71 22.67
N ARG A 292 -15.70 20.24 21.77
CA ARG A 292 -15.76 21.63 21.30
C ARG A 292 -17.06 21.93 20.57
N GLN A 293 -17.53 21.06 19.69
CA GLN A 293 -18.82 21.23 19.00
C GLN A 293 -19.99 21.27 19.98
N SER A 294 -19.96 20.41 21.00
CA SER A 294 -20.96 20.41 22.08
C SER A 294 -20.94 21.69 22.89
N LEU A 295 -19.74 22.23 23.17
CA LEU A 295 -19.57 23.50 23.86
C LEU A 295 -20.11 24.67 23.03
N VAL A 296 -19.67 24.78 21.77
CA VAL A 296 -20.08 25.85 20.85
C VAL A 296 -21.59 25.85 20.67
N SER A 297 -22.22 24.68 20.45
CA SER A 297 -23.67 24.60 20.26
C SER A 297 -24.46 25.07 21.50
N LYS A 298 -24.00 24.78 22.72
CA LYS A 298 -24.64 25.28 23.96
C LYS A 298 -24.44 26.78 24.15
N VAL A 299 -23.24 27.29 23.86
CA VAL A 299 -22.94 28.73 23.92
C VAL A 299 -23.78 29.51 22.92
N SER A 300 -23.89 29.03 21.68
CA SER A 300 -24.74 29.66 20.64
C SER A 300 -26.22 29.72 21.05
N ARG A 301 -26.69 28.75 21.86
CA ARG A 301 -28.05 28.72 22.43
C ARG A 301 -28.20 29.53 23.73
N ARG A 302 -27.16 30.25 24.17
CA ARG A 302 -27.10 31.01 25.44
C ARG A 302 -27.47 30.18 26.67
N GLN A 303 -27.17 28.88 26.64
CA GLN A 303 -27.44 27.98 27.77
C GLN A 303 -26.28 28.00 28.77
N ARG A 304 -26.58 27.70 30.04
CA ARG A 304 -25.53 27.52 31.05
C ARG A 304 -24.63 26.34 30.66
N VAL A 305 -23.32 26.59 30.68
CA VAL A 305 -22.28 25.63 30.35
C VAL A 305 -21.88 24.87 31.63
N ASP A 306 -21.94 23.54 31.58
CA ASP A 306 -21.45 22.65 32.62
C ASP A 306 -20.29 21.83 32.06
N MET A 307 -19.14 21.80 32.75
CA MET A 307 -17.95 21.05 32.32
C MET A 307 -18.22 19.57 32.07
N ASN A 308 -19.27 18.99 32.67
CA ASN A 308 -19.71 17.62 32.38
C ASN A 308 -20.05 17.39 30.90
N LEU A 309 -20.39 18.44 30.13
CA LEU A 309 -20.73 18.34 28.70
C LEU A 309 -19.55 17.92 27.81
N LEU A 310 -18.32 18.07 28.29
CA LEU A 310 -17.09 17.73 27.57
C LEU A 310 -16.79 16.23 27.58
N PHE A 311 -17.48 15.47 28.42
CA PHE A 311 -17.24 14.05 28.66
C PHE A 311 -18.47 13.21 28.30
N LEU A 312 -18.23 11.96 27.93
CA LEU A 312 -19.24 10.91 27.94
C LEU A 312 -19.36 10.39 29.37
N ASN A 313 -20.33 10.89 30.12
CA ASN A 313 -20.55 10.46 31.50
C ASN A 313 -21.41 9.21 31.52
N ILE A 314 -20.92 8.12 32.13
CA ILE A 314 -21.67 6.87 32.29
C ILE A 314 -21.91 6.64 33.78
N LYS A 315 -23.19 6.63 34.18
CA LYS A 315 -23.59 6.42 35.57
C LYS A 315 -24.24 5.05 35.73
N VAL A 316 -23.63 4.18 36.53
CA VAL A 316 -24.00 2.74 36.60
C VAL A 316 -24.03 2.23 38.03
N ARG A 317 -24.90 1.27 38.33
CA ARG A 317 -24.93 0.54 39.59
C ARG A 317 -24.13 -0.75 39.46
N ARG A 318 -23.34 -1.12 40.48
CA ARG A 318 -22.57 -2.38 40.47
C ARG A 318 -23.45 -3.61 40.25
N ALA A 319 -24.64 -3.63 40.86
CA ALA A 319 -25.60 -4.74 40.74
C ALA A 319 -26.25 -4.86 39.34
N GLN A 320 -26.29 -3.77 38.57
CA GLN A 320 -26.94 -3.69 37.26
C GLN A 320 -25.98 -3.14 36.19
N LEU A 321 -24.71 -3.57 36.27
CA LEU A 321 -23.63 -3.02 35.48
C LEU A 321 -23.90 -3.09 33.97
N LEU A 322 -24.25 -4.27 33.45
CA LEU A 322 -24.50 -4.49 32.03
C LEU A 322 -25.70 -3.68 31.52
N SER A 323 -26.86 -3.81 32.18
CA SER A 323 -28.08 -3.12 31.77
C SER A 323 -27.94 -1.60 31.84
N ASP A 324 -27.38 -1.07 32.94
CA ASP A 324 -27.18 0.38 33.08
C ASP A 324 -26.19 0.90 32.02
N SER A 325 -25.14 0.14 31.70
CA SER A 325 -24.18 0.50 30.65
C SER A 325 -24.81 0.50 29.27
N LEU A 326 -25.65 -0.50 28.96
CA LEU A 326 -26.43 -0.58 27.72
C LEU A 326 -27.32 0.66 27.54
N ASP A 327 -28.08 0.98 28.59
CA ASP A 327 -29.03 2.08 28.58
C ASP A 327 -28.32 3.43 28.46
N GLU A 328 -27.20 3.63 29.15
CA GLU A 328 -26.42 4.87 29.11
C GLU A 328 -25.77 5.07 27.73
N LEU A 329 -25.12 4.05 27.18
CA LEU A 329 -24.47 4.13 25.86
C LEU A 329 -25.50 4.29 24.72
N THR A 330 -26.66 3.64 24.84
CA THR A 330 -27.74 3.76 23.85
C THR A 330 -28.38 5.15 23.87
N ARG A 331 -28.60 5.72 25.05
CA ARG A 331 -29.14 7.09 25.18
C ARG A 331 -28.14 8.16 24.74
N LYS A 332 -26.84 7.91 24.85
CA LYS A 332 -25.76 8.89 24.60
C LYS A 332 -25.00 8.64 23.29
N ARG A 333 -25.66 8.08 22.28
CA ARG A 333 -25.05 7.76 20.96
C ARG A 333 -24.28 8.92 20.31
N CYS A 334 -24.78 10.15 20.43
CA CYS A 334 -24.13 11.34 19.88
C CYS A 334 -22.85 11.76 20.63
N ASP A 335 -22.65 11.26 21.84
CA ASP A 335 -21.54 11.61 22.72
C ASP A 335 -20.48 10.50 22.80
N LEU A 336 -20.66 9.38 22.09
CA LEU A 336 -19.73 8.24 22.11
C LEU A 336 -18.30 8.61 21.71
N LYS A 337 -18.10 9.70 20.96
CA LYS A 337 -16.76 10.16 20.61
C LYS A 337 -16.15 11.10 21.66
N LYS A 338 -16.78 11.33 22.81
CA LYS A 338 -16.19 12.15 23.90
C LYS A 338 -15.39 11.27 24.85
N LYS A 339 -14.48 11.90 25.60
CA LYS A 339 -13.72 11.20 26.65
C LYS A 339 -14.68 10.60 27.69
N LEU A 340 -14.57 9.28 27.89
CA LEU A 340 -15.37 8.53 28.85
C LEU A 340 -15.04 8.94 30.29
N ARG A 341 -16.09 9.02 31.13
CA ARG A 341 -15.99 9.20 32.57
C ARG A 341 -17.05 8.38 33.26
N VAL A 342 -16.65 7.50 34.17
CA VAL A 342 -17.57 6.58 34.85
C VAL A 342 -17.85 7.04 36.28
N THR A 343 -19.09 6.82 36.74
CA THR A 343 -19.49 7.05 38.13
C THR A 343 -20.36 5.90 38.62
N PHE A 344 -19.93 5.25 39.70
CA PHE A 344 -20.75 4.25 40.37
C PHE A 344 -21.77 4.92 41.30
N VAL A 345 -23.03 4.52 41.20
CA VAL A 345 -24.11 5.12 42.01
C VAL A 345 -23.88 4.82 43.49
N GLY A 346 -23.84 5.88 44.30
CA GLY A 346 -23.63 5.78 45.75
C GLY A 346 -22.16 5.76 46.18
N GLU A 347 -21.22 5.84 45.24
CA GLU A 347 -19.79 5.88 45.53
C GLU A 347 -19.22 7.28 45.32
N ALA A 348 -18.48 7.77 46.31
CA ALA A 348 -17.74 9.03 46.18
C ALA A 348 -16.44 8.77 45.40
N GLY A 349 -16.29 9.40 44.24
CA GLY A 349 -15.06 9.28 43.46
C GLY A 349 -15.06 10.17 42.22
N LEU A 350 -13.95 10.87 41.99
CA LEU A 350 -13.68 11.54 40.73
C LEU A 350 -12.88 10.59 39.84
N ASP A 351 -13.40 10.27 38.67
CA ASP A 351 -12.74 9.36 37.75
C ASP A 351 -11.56 10.03 37.04
N MET A 352 -10.35 9.67 37.47
CA MET A 352 -9.08 10.00 36.83
C MET A 352 -8.56 8.86 35.93
N GLY A 353 -9.46 7.95 35.51
CA GLY A 353 -9.19 6.77 34.70
C GLY A 353 -9.32 5.45 35.48
N GLY A 354 -9.28 5.50 36.81
CA GLY A 354 -9.40 4.31 37.67
C GLY A 354 -10.78 3.66 37.62
N LEU A 355 -11.85 4.46 37.72
CA LEU A 355 -13.23 3.96 37.68
C LEU A 355 -13.59 3.50 36.27
N THR A 356 -13.11 4.21 35.25
CA THR A 356 -13.23 3.76 33.85
C THR A 356 -12.58 2.40 33.64
N LYS A 357 -11.34 2.20 34.10
CA LYS A 357 -10.64 0.90 34.00
C LYS A 357 -11.40 -0.21 34.71
N GLU A 358 -11.87 0.04 35.93
CA GLU A 358 -12.65 -0.92 36.70
C GLU A 358 -13.94 -1.30 35.97
N TRP A 359 -14.69 -0.31 35.49
CA TRP A 359 -15.92 -0.51 34.73
C TRP A 359 -15.72 -1.39 33.50
N PHE A 360 -14.67 -1.13 32.70
CA PHE A 360 -14.32 -1.98 31.56
C PHE A 360 -14.00 -3.42 31.98
N LEU A 361 -13.19 -3.60 33.02
CA LEU A 361 -12.81 -4.93 33.50
C LEU A 361 -14.03 -5.74 33.97
N LEU A 362 -14.95 -5.11 34.69
CA LEU A 362 -16.17 -5.75 35.15
C LEU A 362 -17.11 -6.08 33.99
N LEU A 363 -17.28 -5.16 33.03
CA LEU A 363 -18.11 -5.40 31.85
C LEU A 363 -17.58 -6.54 30.99
N VAL A 364 -16.29 -6.52 30.65
CA VAL A 364 -15.66 -7.59 29.85
C VAL A 364 -15.82 -8.94 30.55
N ARG A 365 -15.61 -9.00 31.87
CA ARG A 365 -15.82 -10.25 32.63
C ARG A 365 -17.25 -10.77 32.56
N GLN A 366 -18.25 -9.90 32.63
CA GLN A 366 -19.66 -10.31 32.52
C GLN A 366 -20.02 -10.74 31.10
N ILE A 367 -19.55 -10.01 30.08
CA ILE A 367 -19.82 -10.31 28.65
C ILE A 367 -19.25 -11.68 28.24
N PHE A 368 -18.02 -11.99 28.68
CA PHE A 368 -17.36 -13.26 28.36
C PHE A 368 -17.67 -14.37 29.38
N HIS A 369 -18.59 -14.13 30.32
CA HIS A 369 -19.02 -15.16 31.25
C HIS A 369 -19.82 -16.25 30.52
N THR A 370 -19.54 -17.52 30.80
CA THR A 370 -20.20 -18.65 30.12
C THR A 370 -21.72 -18.62 30.31
N ASP A 371 -22.18 -18.25 31.51
CA ASP A 371 -23.62 -18.15 31.83
C ASP A 371 -24.34 -17.04 31.05
N TYR A 372 -23.61 -16.04 30.56
CA TYR A 372 -24.20 -14.97 29.75
C TYR A 372 -24.45 -15.42 28.30
N GLY A 373 -23.71 -16.43 27.83
CA GLY A 373 -24.04 -17.16 26.61
C GLY A 373 -23.72 -16.46 25.29
N MET A 374 -23.14 -15.25 25.28
CA MET A 374 -22.79 -14.52 24.04
C MET A 374 -21.55 -15.07 23.31
N PHE A 375 -20.60 -15.62 24.07
CA PHE A 375 -19.33 -16.11 23.57
C PHE A 375 -19.02 -17.50 24.10
N THR A 376 -18.44 -18.34 23.25
CA THR A 376 -17.93 -19.66 23.59
C THR A 376 -16.41 -19.64 23.60
N TYR A 377 -15.81 -20.15 24.67
CA TYR A 377 -14.36 -20.28 24.76
C TYR A 377 -13.86 -21.49 23.95
N MET A 378 -13.01 -21.23 22.96
CA MET A 378 -12.33 -22.24 22.16
C MET A 378 -11.01 -22.61 22.82
N LYS A 379 -10.95 -23.81 23.40
CA LYS A 379 -9.74 -24.30 24.11
C LYS A 379 -8.52 -24.39 23.21
N ASP A 380 -8.70 -24.81 21.96
CA ASP A 380 -7.60 -25.06 21.03
C ASP A 380 -6.87 -23.77 20.60
N SER A 381 -7.62 -22.69 20.37
CA SER A 381 -7.09 -21.39 19.97
C SER A 381 -6.84 -20.45 21.16
N ARG A 382 -7.34 -20.80 22.35
CA ARG A 382 -7.41 -19.95 23.55
C ARG A 382 -8.12 -18.61 23.29
N CYS A 383 -9.10 -18.61 22.39
CA CYS A 383 -9.88 -17.45 21.98
C CYS A 383 -11.37 -17.62 22.33
N HIS A 384 -12.11 -16.52 22.38
CA HIS A 384 -13.57 -16.54 22.46
C HIS A 384 -14.16 -16.36 21.05
N TRP A 385 -15.21 -17.11 20.73
CA TRP A 385 -15.95 -17.00 19.48
C TRP A 385 -17.43 -16.74 19.74
N PHE A 386 -18.12 -16.09 18.81
CA PHE A 386 -19.56 -15.86 18.92
C PHE A 386 -20.31 -17.19 19.12
N SER A 387 -21.19 -17.24 20.11
CA SER A 387 -22.03 -18.42 20.35
C SER A 387 -22.97 -18.66 19.16
N SER A 388 -23.16 -19.93 18.79
CA SER A 388 -24.15 -20.34 17.77
C SER A 388 -25.59 -20.39 18.28
N TRP A 389 -25.81 -20.06 19.56
CA TRP A 389 -27.11 -20.11 20.20
C TRP A 389 -27.96 -18.94 19.69
N LYS A 390 -29.28 -19.17 19.53
CA LYS A 390 -30.21 -18.11 19.12
C LYS A 390 -30.18 -17.01 20.18
N CYS A 391 -29.53 -15.90 19.86
CA CYS A 391 -29.57 -14.71 20.68
C CYS A 391 -30.78 -13.89 20.26
N ASP A 392 -31.77 -13.77 21.14
CA ASP A 392 -32.96 -12.96 20.89
C ASP A 392 -32.68 -11.45 20.99
N ASN A 393 -31.48 -11.04 21.44
CA ASN A 393 -31.16 -9.64 21.73
C ASN A 393 -29.87 -9.13 21.07
N TYR A 394 -29.97 -8.75 19.78
CA TYR A 394 -28.87 -8.14 19.02
C TYR A 394 -28.30 -6.83 19.62
N SER A 395 -29.04 -6.17 20.51
CA SER A 395 -28.61 -4.94 21.18
C SER A 395 -27.38 -5.16 22.08
N GLU A 396 -27.23 -6.38 22.62
CA GLU A 396 -26.11 -6.73 23.48
C GLU A 396 -24.82 -6.91 22.66
N PHE A 397 -24.89 -7.49 21.46
CA PHE A 397 -23.74 -7.50 20.54
C PHE A 397 -23.35 -6.09 20.09
N GLN A 398 -24.33 -5.21 19.89
CA GLN A 398 -24.06 -3.79 19.62
C GLN A 398 -23.34 -3.12 20.80
N LEU A 399 -23.70 -3.47 22.04
CA LEU A 399 -23.00 -2.99 23.24
C LEU A 399 -21.54 -3.44 23.24
N VAL A 400 -21.29 -4.74 23.01
CA VAL A 400 -19.92 -5.27 22.96
C VAL A 400 -19.09 -4.53 21.92
N GLY A 401 -19.64 -4.27 20.74
CA GLY A 401 -18.99 -3.46 19.72
C GLY A 401 -18.70 -2.03 20.18
N THR A 402 -19.69 -1.39 20.82
CA THR A 402 -19.55 -0.01 21.33
C THR A 402 -18.51 0.09 22.44
N VAL A 403 -18.52 -0.84 23.39
CA VAL A 403 -17.56 -0.91 24.51
C VAL A 403 -16.16 -1.21 23.99
N SER A 404 -16.02 -2.13 23.03
CA SER A 404 -14.71 -2.43 22.41
C SER A 404 -14.12 -1.21 21.70
N PHE A 405 -14.97 -0.41 21.04
CA PHE A 405 -14.59 0.85 20.43
C PHE A 405 -14.14 1.88 21.49
N GLN A 406 -14.89 2.04 22.59
CA GLN A 406 -14.50 2.93 23.69
C GLN A 406 -13.20 2.51 24.40
N CYS A 407 -12.87 1.22 24.42
CA CYS A 407 -11.62 0.72 25.00
C CYS A 407 -10.40 0.97 24.10
N SER A 408 -10.64 1.17 22.80
CA SER A 408 -9.59 1.36 21.79
C SER A 408 -9.23 2.83 21.57
N ILE A 409 -10.07 3.75 22.05
CA ILE A 409 -9.90 5.21 22.05
C ILE A 409 -9.33 5.64 23.39
#